data_AF-A0A1H9JXX5-F1
#
_entry.id   AF-A0A1H9JXX5-F1
#
_cell.length_a   1.000
_cell.length_b   1.000
_cell.length_c   1.000
_cell.angle_alpha   90.00
_cell.angle_beta   90.00
_cell.angle_gamma   90.00
#
_symmetry.space_group_name_H-M   'P 1'
#
loop_
_entity.id
_entity.type
_entity.pdbx_description
1 polymer ?
#
loop_
_entity_poly.entity_id
_entity_poly.type
_entity_poly.pdbx_seq_one_letter_code
_entity_poly.pdbx_strand_id
1 'polypeptide(L)'
;MLSDVKIIRFFDSPSLAIMELKHTGFPDTTPAPQILQWFLFDKKSDCFSQIELRSVDSSGEVEERFFDQGFLKCNHSEATFIEKFNSAQHRLTLQNTSDLPFEMLVKIKDLF
;
A
#
# COMPACT_ATOMS: atom_id res chain seq x y z
N MET A 1 5.93 16.54 -16.70
CA MET A 1 4.61 16.31 -16.07
C MET A 1 4.83 15.36 -14.91
N LEU A 2 4.21 15.59 -13.76
CA LEU A 2 4.68 15.00 -12.50
C LEU A 2 3.46 14.64 -11.63
N SER A 3 2.39 14.00 -12.15
CA SER A 3 1.10 14.12 -11.43
C SER A 3 -0.04 13.14 -11.73
N ASP A 4 0.19 11.85 -12.05
CA ASP A 4 -0.96 10.93 -12.24
C ASP A 4 -1.25 10.01 -11.06
N VAL A 5 -0.47 10.06 -9.98
CA VAL A 5 -0.72 9.27 -8.76
C VAL A 5 -0.55 10.06 -7.48
N LYS A 6 -1.42 9.80 -6.50
CA LYS A 6 -1.38 10.29 -5.14
C LYS A 6 -1.17 9.12 -4.18
N ILE A 7 -0.22 9.25 -3.26
CA ILE A 7 -0.04 8.28 -2.16
C ILE A 7 -1.15 8.51 -1.14
N ILE A 8 -1.97 7.49 -0.90
CA ILE A 8 -3.10 7.54 0.03
C ILE A 8 -2.69 6.99 1.40
N ARG A 9 -2.01 5.85 1.40
CA ARG A 9 -1.44 5.24 2.61
C ARG A 9 -0.05 4.70 2.30
N PHE A 10 0.85 4.84 3.27
CA PHE A 10 2.18 4.26 3.22
C PHE A 10 2.51 3.64 4.59
N PHE A 11 2.56 2.31 4.62
CA PHE A 11 2.92 1.53 5.79
C PHE A 11 4.33 1.00 5.62
N ASP A 12 5.19 1.27 6.60
CA ASP A 12 6.62 1.00 6.48
C ASP A 12 7.16 0.16 7.62
N SER A 13 8.14 -0.68 7.30
CA SER A 13 8.98 -1.38 8.26
C SER A 13 10.42 -1.45 7.73
N PRO A 14 11.39 -1.89 8.55
CA PRO A 14 12.76 -2.05 8.08
C PRO A 14 12.92 -3.02 6.89
N SER A 15 12.02 -4.01 6.72
CA SER A 15 12.15 -5.04 5.68
C SER A 15 11.19 -4.91 4.51
N LEU A 16 10.02 -4.28 4.69
CA LEU A 16 9.04 -4.10 3.63
C LEU A 16 8.21 -2.84 3.82
N ALA A 17 7.62 -2.35 2.74
CA ALA A 17 6.58 -1.34 2.77
C ALA A 17 5.34 -1.81 2.00
N ILE A 18 4.16 -1.33 2.40
CA ILE A 18 2.90 -1.52 1.67
C ILE A 18 2.27 -0.15 1.46
N MET A 19 1.84 0.12 0.24
CA MET A 19 1.25 1.42 -0.11
C MET A 19 -0.01 1.28 -0.95
N GLU A 20 -0.90 2.24 -0.72
CA GLU A 20 -2.10 2.48 -1.49
C GLU A 20 -1.89 3.75 -2.31
N LEU A 21 -1.99 3.63 -3.63
CA LEU A 21 -1.85 4.72 -4.58
C LEU A 21 -3.21 4.97 -5.26
N LYS A 22 -3.56 6.24 -5.45
CA LYS A 22 -4.73 6.65 -6.24
C LYS A 22 -4.28 7.33 -7.51
N HIS A 23 -4.75 6.85 -8.66
CA HIS A 23 -4.60 7.54 -9.93
C HIS A 23 -5.45 8.82 -9.98
N THR A 24 -4.83 9.95 -10.33
CA THR A 24 -5.47 11.28 -10.42
C THR A 24 -5.89 11.67 -11.83
N GLY A 25 -5.50 10.89 -12.84
CA GLY A 25 -5.89 11.12 -14.25
C GLY A 25 -7.33 10.69 -14.60
N PHE A 26 -8.07 10.07 -13.66
CA PHE A 26 -9.42 9.58 -13.90
C PHE A 26 -10.49 10.54 -13.38
N PRO A 27 -11.69 10.59 -14.01
CA PRO A 27 -12.82 11.34 -13.49
C PRO A 27 -13.19 10.91 -12.07
N ASP A 28 -13.70 11.84 -11.25
CA ASP A 28 -14.14 11.58 -9.87
C ASP A 28 -15.27 10.53 -9.77
N THR A 29 -15.96 10.26 -10.87
CA THR A 29 -17.01 9.23 -10.97
C THR A 29 -16.46 7.83 -11.19
N THR A 30 -15.14 7.67 -11.37
CA THR A 30 -14.51 6.37 -11.65
C THR A 30 -14.51 5.51 -10.38
N PRO A 31 -14.99 4.25 -10.43
CA PRO A 31 -15.03 3.38 -9.27
C PRO A 31 -13.66 3.20 -8.62
N ALA A 32 -13.63 3.19 -7.28
CA ALA A 32 -12.41 3.04 -6.49
C ALA A 32 -11.48 1.90 -6.94
N PRO A 33 -11.97 0.68 -7.28
CA PRO A 33 -11.09 -0.41 -7.74
C PRO A 33 -10.35 -0.15 -9.04
N GLN A 34 -10.81 0.80 -9.87
CA GLN A 34 -10.16 1.16 -11.13
C GLN A 34 -9.10 2.26 -10.95
N ILE A 35 -9.15 3.00 -9.85
CA ILE A 35 -8.25 4.12 -9.56
C ILE A 35 -7.28 3.83 -8.40
N LEU A 36 -7.59 2.88 -7.52
CA LEU A 36 -6.76 2.50 -6.40
C LEU A 36 -5.91 1.28 -6.74
N GLN A 37 -4.61 1.38 -6.50
CA GLN A 37 -3.67 0.29 -6.64
C GLN A 37 -2.90 0.09 -5.35
N TRP A 38 -2.60 -1.17 -5.06
CA TRP A 38 -1.81 -1.56 -3.89
C TRP A 38 -0.49 -2.16 -4.34
N PHE A 39 0.58 -1.76 -3.67
CA PHE A 39 1.92 -2.28 -3.91
C PHE A 39 2.55 -2.76 -2.62
N LEU A 40 3.25 -3.88 -2.69
CA LEU A 40 4.20 -4.35 -1.70
C LEU A 40 5.61 -4.07 -2.23
N PHE A 41 6.43 -3.44 -1.42
CA PHE A 41 7.82 -3.16 -1.70
C PHE A 41 8.72 -3.96 -0.76
N ASP A 42 9.47 -4.90 -1.31
CA ASP A 42 10.49 -5.65 -0.59
C ASP A 42 11.79 -4.84 -0.59
N LYS A 43 12.21 -4.37 0.60
CA LYS A 43 13.41 -3.54 0.75
C LYS A 43 14.70 -4.34 0.65
N LYS A 44 14.65 -5.66 0.85
CA LYS A 44 15.83 -6.53 0.71
C LYS A 44 16.18 -6.75 -0.75
N SER A 45 15.16 -6.98 -1.58
CA SER A 45 15.35 -7.18 -3.03
C SER A 45 15.21 -5.89 -3.84
N ASP A 46 14.85 -4.78 -3.21
CA ASP A 46 14.54 -3.49 -3.84
C ASP A 46 13.51 -3.61 -4.97
N CYS A 47 12.45 -4.40 -4.75
CA CYS A 47 11.46 -4.73 -5.78
C CYS A 47 10.04 -4.37 -5.35
N PHE A 48 9.29 -3.79 -6.29
CA PHE A 48 7.86 -3.58 -6.16
C PHE A 48 7.07 -4.74 -6.76
N SER A 49 6.00 -5.14 -6.08
CA SER A 49 5.02 -6.10 -6.56
C SER A 49 3.63 -5.51 -6.35
N GLN A 50 2.84 -5.44 -7.42
CA GLN A 50 1.44 -5.08 -7.30
C GLN A 50 0.68 -6.20 -6.60
N ILE A 51 -0.14 -5.85 -5.61
CA ILE A 51 -1.01 -6.80 -4.89
C ILE A 51 -2.48 -6.44 -5.14
N GLU A 52 -3.32 -7.44 -5.35
CA GLU A 52 -4.72 -7.23 -5.73
C GLU A 52 -5.62 -7.27 -4.49
N LEU A 53 -6.32 -6.17 -4.22
CA LEU A 53 -7.29 -6.08 -3.13
C LEU A 53 -8.57 -6.84 -3.50
N ARG A 54 -8.92 -7.87 -2.73
CA ARG A 54 -10.09 -8.73 -2.94
C ARG A 54 -11.32 -8.26 -2.15
N SER A 55 -11.12 -7.86 -0.90
CA SER A 55 -12.19 -7.38 -0.04
C SER A 55 -11.63 -6.51 1.10
N VAL A 56 -12.53 -5.74 1.70
CA VAL A 56 -12.25 -4.92 2.88
C VAL A 56 -13.29 -5.24 3.93
N ASP A 57 -12.86 -5.47 5.17
CA ASP A 57 -13.71 -5.41 6.35
C ASP A 57 -13.33 -4.16 7.15
N SER A 58 -14.25 -3.20 7.22
CA SER A 58 -14.08 -1.94 7.95
C SER A 58 -15.15 -1.76 9.03
N SER A 59 -15.66 -2.86 9.58
CA SER A 59 -16.77 -2.85 10.54
C SER A 59 -16.37 -2.49 11.98
N GLY A 60 -15.08 -2.35 12.28
CA GLY A 60 -14.56 -2.04 13.62
C GLY A 60 -13.41 -1.03 13.63
N GLU A 61 -12.77 -0.85 14.80
CA GLU A 61 -11.60 0.04 14.99
C GLU A 61 -10.35 -0.44 14.24
N VAL A 62 -10.32 -1.72 13.88
CA VAL A 62 -9.29 -2.34 13.05
C VAL A 62 -9.93 -2.70 11.72
N GLU A 63 -9.34 -2.20 10.64
CA GLU A 63 -9.71 -2.53 9.27
C GLU A 63 -8.87 -3.71 8.76
N GLU A 64 -9.50 -4.65 8.08
CA GLU A 64 -8.85 -5.76 7.41
C GLU A 64 -8.96 -5.60 5.89
N ARG A 65 -7.83 -5.70 5.20
CA ARG A 65 -7.74 -5.68 3.73
C ARG A 65 -7.20 -7.02 3.26
N PHE A 66 -7.98 -7.72 2.45
CA PHE A 66 -7.64 -9.05 1.97
C PHE A 66 -7.05 -8.97 0.56
N PHE A 67 -5.89 -9.59 0.38
CA PHE A 67 -5.18 -9.70 -0.89
C PHE A 67 -4.98 -11.18 -1.25
N ASP A 68 -4.56 -11.46 -2.48
CA ASP A 68 -4.19 -12.83 -2.85
C ASP A 68 -2.96 -13.34 -2.10
N GLN A 69 -2.02 -12.44 -1.79
CA GLN A 69 -0.75 -12.72 -1.14
C GLN A 69 -0.86 -12.84 0.38
N GLY A 70 -1.97 -12.38 0.98
CA GLY A 70 -2.11 -12.26 2.43
C GLY A 70 -3.21 -11.27 2.81
N PHE A 71 -3.18 -10.78 4.04
CA PHE A 71 -4.10 -9.74 4.48
C PHE A 71 -3.40 -8.72 5.38
N LEU A 72 -3.84 -7.47 5.32
CA LEU A 72 -3.34 -6.36 6.10
C LEU A 72 -4.39 -6.00 7.17
N LYS A 73 -4.03 -6.15 8.43
CA LYS A 73 -4.78 -5.62 9.57
C LYS A 73 -4.22 -4.25 9.89
N CYS A 74 -5.02 -3.20 9.92
CA CYS A 74 -4.51 -1.85 10.15
C CYS A 74 -5.50 -0.96 10.90
N ASN A 75 -4.95 0.06 11.54
CA ASN A 75 -5.70 1.13 12.20
C ASN A 75 -5.10 2.49 11.78
N HIS A 76 -5.38 3.54 12.54
CA HIS A 76 -4.92 4.90 12.24
C HIS A 76 -3.41 5.13 12.40
N SER A 77 -2.65 4.21 12.99
CA SER A 77 -1.21 4.40 13.27
C SER A 77 -0.32 3.25 12.82
N GLU A 78 -0.84 2.03 12.75
CA GLU A 78 -0.04 0.82 12.50
C GLU A 78 -0.79 -0.19 11.63
N ALA A 79 -0.02 -1.13 11.10
CA ALA A 79 -0.55 -2.27 10.38
C ALA A 79 0.27 -3.53 10.64
N THR A 80 -0.35 -4.68 10.45
CA THR A 80 0.31 -5.99 10.42
C THR A 80 -0.09 -6.69 9.13
N PHE A 81 0.88 -6.95 8.27
CA PHE A 81 0.70 -7.76 7.07
C PHE A 81 0.98 -9.23 7.39
N ILE A 82 0.03 -10.09 7.08
CA ILE A 82 0.13 -11.53 7.33
C ILE A 82 0.13 -12.24 5.98
N GLU A 83 1.25 -12.87 5.63
CA GLU A 83 1.41 -13.62 4.39
C GLU A 83 0.58 -14.91 4.40
N LYS A 84 -0.07 -15.20 3.27
CA LYS A 84 -0.93 -16.38 3.14
C LYS A 84 -0.16 -17.71 3.21
N PHE A 85 1.03 -17.77 2.63
CA PHE A 85 1.73 -19.04 2.38
C PHE A 85 2.52 -19.57 3.58
N ASN A 86 3.12 -18.69 4.37
CA ASN A 86 3.99 -19.05 5.50
C ASN A 86 3.49 -18.47 6.84
N SER A 87 2.38 -17.72 6.83
CA SER A 87 1.87 -16.99 8.01
C SER A 87 2.90 -16.03 8.64
N ALA A 88 3.91 -15.59 7.88
CA ALA A 88 4.85 -14.58 8.32
C ALA A 88 4.10 -13.28 8.59
N GLN A 89 4.45 -12.62 9.69
CA GLN A 89 3.81 -11.39 10.12
C GLN A 89 4.82 -10.26 10.08
N HIS A 90 4.42 -9.17 9.44
CA HIS A 90 5.25 -7.98 9.28
C HIS A 90 4.52 -6.81 9.90
N ARG A 91 5.06 -6.30 11.02
CA ARG A 91 4.56 -5.08 11.65
C ARG A 91 5.06 -3.87 10.89
N LEU A 92 4.15 -2.97 10.60
CA LEU A 92 4.34 -1.78 9.81
C LEU A 92 3.77 -0.58 10.56
N THR A 93 4.37 0.59 10.35
CA THR A 93 3.87 1.84 10.91
C THR A 93 3.40 2.75 9.78
N LEU A 94 2.25 3.40 9.97
CA LEU A 94 1.77 4.40 9.03
C LEU A 94 2.74 5.58 9.05
N GLN A 95 3.29 5.91 7.88
CA GLN A 95 4.18 7.06 7.73
C GLN A 95 3.39 8.27 7.24
N ASN A 96 3.88 9.45 7.61
CA ASN A 96 3.45 10.68 6.97
C ASN A 96 3.98 10.71 5.53
N THR A 97 3.09 10.77 4.56
CA THR A 97 3.46 10.77 3.14
C THR A 97 4.26 12.01 2.74
N SER A 98 4.19 13.10 3.51
CA SER A 98 5.01 14.30 3.29
C SER A 98 6.48 14.11 3.66
N ASP A 99 6.80 13.11 4.49
CA ASP A 99 8.14 12.86 5.01
C ASP A 99 8.84 11.71 4.27
N LEU A 100 8.25 11.22 3.17
CA LEU A 100 8.81 10.15 2.35
C LEU A 100 10.15 10.57 1.73
N PRO A 101 11.21 9.73 1.83
CA PRO A 101 12.48 10.01 1.20
C PRO A 101 12.34 10.21 -0.31
N PHE A 102 13.11 11.15 -0.87
CA PHE A 102 13.09 11.46 -2.30
C PHE A 102 13.34 10.23 -3.17
N GLU A 103 14.24 9.34 -2.76
CA GLU A 103 14.50 8.08 -3.47
C GLU A 103 13.24 7.23 -3.61
N MET A 104 12.41 7.14 -2.58
CA MET A 104 11.16 6.41 -2.64
C MET A 104 10.17 7.05 -3.59
N LEU A 105 10.11 8.39 -3.60
CA LEU A 105 9.26 9.13 -4.56
C LEU A 105 9.70 8.91 -6.01
N VAL A 106 11.00 8.72 -6.27
CA VAL A 106 11.50 8.37 -7.61
C VAL A 106 11.06 6.96 -7.97
N LYS A 107 11.29 5.97 -7.09
CA LYS A 107 10.90 4.58 -7.31
C LYS A 107 9.39 4.41 -7.56
N ILE A 108 8.55 5.14 -6.83
CA ILE A 108 7.09 5.12 -7.04
C ILE A 108 6.71 5.69 -8.41
N LYS A 109 7.45 6.67 -8.93
CA LYS A 109 7.20 7.20 -10.27
C LYS A 109 7.56 6.21 -11.36
N ASP A 110 8.65 5.46 -11.18
CA ASP A 110 9.10 4.47 -12.18
C ASP A 110 8.15 3.26 -12.31
N LEU A 111 7.11 3.17 -11.47
CA LEU A 111 6.02 2.20 -11.63
C LEU A 111 5.05 2.55 -12.78
N PHE A 112 5.12 3.78 -13.33
CA PHE A 112 4.18 4.34 -14.31
C PHE A 112 4.91 5.04 -15.46
#